data_AF-A0A418AQ76-F1
#
_entry.id   AF-A0A418AQ76-F1
#
_cell.length_a   1.000
_cell.length_b   1.000
_cell.length_c   1.000
_cell.angle_alpha   90.00
_cell.angle_beta   90.00
_cell.angle_gamma   90.00
#
_symmetry.space_group_name_H-M   'P 1'
#
loop_
_entity.id
_entity.type
_entity.pdbx_description
1 polymer ?
#
loop_
_entity_poly.entity_id
_entity_poly.type
_entity_poly.pdbx_seq_one_letter_code
_entity_poly.pdbx_strand_id
1 'polypeptide(L)'
;MIRQPRSTAVSQKNLTTAFSTAGRPSARSLPREDVQHAEPVPKRATVSLSSDMMQDHIRHLLSGTVDEVSGTIQELYDARHDKVSMELLIKLSGVVPLLRQACRDPTLGESSVSLLLVFSLFLDHHQIDIADKLVSTARTRASPIEQRNALHMLLAFTNVLPLPDTHPVKAELAAVVKDLLLQLMRSLWHGTSLDVTFALDCFTFIALVPAYHDTLVALMEQPVPKPTATTAGAAAPLTRASTYLTLSHEPSLTTSGSPTGRRSSWLRRKSSAFVEAGLDMIKDLLVAKNPLERNGVNGLAKLACQGTLTERELVTAIVMELGKNTENDDVQSVCSSFCRAVVQTLGNGDASDIHKVQAISCIEHLVQTQGMRHHLLEVGLSPELYLLAQLGAEGPRIHAERLLASLLDQPDVQAFFKPPE
;
A
#
# COMPACT_ATOMS: atom_id res chain seq x y z
N MET A 1 35.33 44.57 28.03
CA MET A 1 36.59 44.60 27.24
C MET A 1 36.28 44.44 25.77
N ILE A 2 37.10 44.95 24.86
CA ILE A 2 36.78 45.07 23.42
C ILE A 2 37.76 44.23 22.59
N ARG A 3 37.25 43.45 21.61
CA ARG A 3 37.83 43.30 20.25
C ARG A 3 37.00 42.37 19.34
N GLN A 4 36.49 42.94 18.25
CA GLN A 4 36.41 42.29 16.94
C GLN A 4 37.59 42.84 16.06
N PRO A 5 37.57 42.85 14.71
CA PRO A 5 38.07 41.75 13.87
C PRO A 5 39.10 42.21 12.80
N ARG A 6 39.57 41.27 11.95
CA ARG A 6 40.11 41.44 10.57
C ARG A 6 40.30 40.02 9.99
N SER A 7 39.97 39.63 8.75
CA SER A 7 39.71 40.29 7.44
C SER A 7 40.94 40.59 6.57
N THR A 8 41.00 39.87 5.42
CA THR A 8 41.65 40.05 4.08
C THR A 8 42.12 38.66 3.60
N ALA A 9 41.77 38.07 2.44
CA ALA A 9 41.52 38.53 1.04
C ALA A 9 42.79 38.49 0.14
N VAL A 10 42.59 38.47 -1.20
CA VAL A 10 43.57 38.15 -2.29
C VAL A 10 43.78 36.62 -2.44
N SER A 11 43.47 35.90 -3.54
CA SER A 11 43.10 36.17 -4.95
C SER A 11 44.25 36.50 -5.92
N GLN A 12 44.65 35.51 -6.73
CA GLN A 12 45.40 35.73 -7.98
C GLN A 12 45.03 34.69 -9.06
N LYS A 13 45.12 35.10 -10.33
CA LYS A 13 44.78 34.32 -11.53
C LYS A 13 46.03 33.84 -12.26
N ASN A 14 45.88 32.81 -13.10
CA ASN A 14 46.48 32.57 -14.44
C ASN A 14 46.28 31.07 -14.77
N LEU A 15 45.60 30.59 -15.83
CA LEU A 15 45.08 31.16 -17.10
C LEU A 15 46.12 31.33 -18.23
N THR A 16 46.41 30.22 -18.96
CA THR A 16 46.75 30.11 -20.42
C THR A 16 46.94 28.61 -20.75
N THR A 17 46.05 27.92 -21.49
CA THR A 17 46.01 27.69 -22.98
C THR A 17 47.12 26.79 -23.57
N ALA A 18 46.93 25.97 -24.62
CA ALA A 18 45.76 25.33 -25.27
C ALA A 18 46.24 24.46 -26.47
N PHE A 19 45.40 23.53 -26.99
CA PHE A 19 45.59 22.78 -28.27
C PHE A 19 46.82 21.83 -28.34
N SER A 20 46.96 20.79 -29.18
CA SER A 20 46.06 19.83 -29.89
C SER A 20 46.97 18.63 -30.34
N THR A 21 46.63 17.54 -31.04
CA THR A 21 45.47 17.11 -31.87
C THR A 21 45.33 15.56 -31.84
N ALA A 22 44.69 14.95 -32.85
CA ALA A 22 44.35 13.53 -33.02
C ALA A 22 45.51 12.58 -33.42
N GLY A 23 45.35 11.27 -33.15
CA GLY A 23 46.16 10.19 -33.75
C GLY A 23 45.99 8.76 -33.17
N ARG A 24 45.45 7.83 -33.97
CA ARG A 24 45.46 6.34 -33.83
C ARG A 24 45.37 5.75 -35.26
N PRO A 25 45.71 4.47 -35.56
CA PRO A 25 45.83 3.30 -34.67
C PRO A 25 47.07 2.37 -34.91
N SER A 26 47.17 1.27 -34.13
CA SER A 26 47.72 -0.10 -34.43
C SER A 26 49.12 -0.29 -35.11
N ALA A 27 49.93 -1.33 -34.86
CA ALA A 27 49.68 -2.68 -34.32
C ALA A 27 50.99 -3.39 -33.82
N ARG A 28 50.84 -4.47 -33.02
CA ARG A 28 51.86 -5.51 -32.65
C ARG A 28 53.07 -5.01 -31.83
N SER A 29 53.72 -5.80 -30.95
CA SER A 29 53.56 -7.23 -30.57
C SER A 29 53.82 -7.47 -29.08
N LEU A 30 53.38 -8.61 -28.55
CA LEU A 30 53.67 -9.11 -27.18
C LEU A 30 55.17 -9.39 -26.95
N PRO A 31 55.60 -9.40 -25.68
CA PRO A 31 56.12 -10.64 -25.09
C PRO A 31 55.27 -11.15 -23.91
N ARG A 32 55.73 -12.25 -23.28
CA ARG A 32 54.97 -13.16 -22.41
C ARG A 32 55.17 -12.93 -20.91
N GLU A 33 54.11 -13.28 -20.17
CA GLU A 33 54.11 -14.05 -18.91
C GLU A 33 55.15 -13.67 -17.83
N ASP A 34 54.74 -12.77 -16.92
CA ASP A 34 55.08 -12.91 -15.49
C ASP A 34 53.78 -13.20 -14.73
N VAL A 35 53.61 -14.42 -14.23
CA VAL A 35 52.41 -14.86 -13.51
C VAL A 35 52.57 -14.47 -12.04
N GLN A 36 52.24 -13.23 -11.70
CA GLN A 36 52.06 -12.85 -10.29
C GLN A 36 50.80 -13.54 -9.74
N HIS A 37 50.97 -14.30 -8.66
CA HIS A 37 49.87 -14.95 -7.96
C HIS A 37 48.90 -13.90 -7.40
N ALA A 38 47.75 -13.73 -8.04
CA ALA A 38 46.59 -13.14 -7.37
C ALA A 38 46.21 -14.05 -6.20
N GLU A 39 46.09 -13.48 -5.00
CA GLU A 39 45.68 -14.23 -3.82
C GLU A 39 44.28 -14.84 -4.04
N PRO A 40 44.06 -16.11 -3.65
CA PRO A 40 42.75 -16.72 -3.78
C PRO A 40 41.78 -16.01 -2.82
N VAL A 41 40.84 -15.24 -3.39
CA VAL A 41 39.67 -14.72 -2.68
C VAL A 41 39.09 -15.86 -1.85
N PRO A 42 38.91 -15.71 -0.52
CA PRO A 42 38.60 -16.83 0.35
C PRO A 42 37.28 -17.46 -0.07
N LYS A 43 37.36 -18.72 -0.52
CA LYS A 43 36.18 -19.55 -0.76
C LYS A 43 35.39 -19.59 0.55
N ARG A 44 34.21 -18.96 0.60
CA ARG A 44 33.27 -19.14 1.71
C ARG A 44 33.09 -20.65 1.91
N ALA A 45 33.25 -21.11 3.15
CA ALA A 45 33.00 -22.50 3.47
C ALA A 45 31.55 -22.82 3.12
N THR A 46 31.34 -23.76 2.20
CA THR A 46 30.00 -24.25 1.85
C THR A 46 29.48 -25.06 3.03
N VAL A 47 28.54 -24.49 3.79
CA VAL A 47 27.86 -25.16 4.89
C VAL A 47 26.97 -26.26 4.30
N SER A 48 27.48 -27.49 4.28
CA SER A 48 26.73 -28.69 3.85
C SER A 48 26.03 -29.31 5.04
N LEU A 49 24.71 -29.25 5.07
CA LEU A 49 23.87 -29.81 6.13
C LEU A 49 23.69 -31.33 5.94
N SER A 50 23.77 -32.10 7.02
CA SER A 50 23.48 -33.53 6.98
C SER A 50 21.96 -33.79 6.95
N SER A 51 21.55 -35.01 6.56
CA SER A 51 20.14 -35.43 6.66
C SER A 51 19.59 -35.31 8.08
N ASP A 52 20.41 -35.61 9.08
CA ASP A 52 19.98 -35.61 10.49
C ASP A 52 19.82 -34.17 11.00
N MET A 53 20.79 -33.29 10.70
CA MET A 53 20.67 -31.85 10.95
C MET A 53 19.42 -31.27 10.26
N MET A 54 19.16 -31.64 9.00
CA MET A 54 17.97 -31.19 8.28
C MET A 54 16.66 -31.65 8.95
N GLN A 55 16.61 -32.87 9.50
CA GLN A 55 15.44 -33.33 10.27
C GLN A 55 15.28 -32.57 11.60
N ASP A 56 16.38 -32.23 12.27
CA ASP A 56 16.37 -31.43 13.49
C ASP A 56 15.91 -29.99 13.21
N HIS A 57 16.44 -29.35 12.16
CA HIS A 57 15.98 -28.04 11.67
C HIS A 57 14.48 -28.05 11.33
N ILE A 58 13.98 -29.08 10.63
CA ILE A 58 12.55 -29.20 10.31
C ILE A 58 11.71 -29.37 11.59
N ARG A 59 12.24 -30.03 12.63
CA ARG A 59 11.59 -30.12 13.95
C ARG A 59 11.54 -28.76 14.64
N HIS A 60 12.61 -27.97 14.60
CA HIS A 60 12.61 -26.59 15.13
C HIS A 60 11.60 -25.71 14.38
N LEU A 61 11.56 -25.76 13.04
CA LEU A 61 10.56 -25.03 12.24
C LEU A 61 9.11 -25.46 12.52
N LEU A 62 8.87 -26.67 13.03
CA LEU A 62 7.54 -27.18 13.36
C LEU A 62 7.10 -26.89 14.81
N SER A 63 8.01 -26.98 15.78
CA SER A 63 7.68 -26.95 17.22
C SER A 63 8.77 -26.38 18.13
N GLY A 64 9.79 -25.72 17.58
CA GLY A 64 10.84 -25.04 18.35
C GLY A 64 10.37 -23.71 18.95
N THR A 65 11.20 -23.18 19.85
CA THR A 65 11.14 -21.80 20.36
C THR A 65 11.48 -20.79 19.27
N VAL A 66 11.21 -19.50 19.53
CA VAL A 66 11.52 -18.40 18.59
C VAL A 66 13.02 -18.35 18.27
N ASP A 67 13.89 -18.59 19.25
CA ASP A 67 15.34 -18.58 19.08
C ASP A 67 15.83 -19.78 18.24
N GLU A 68 15.31 -20.98 18.49
CA GLU A 68 15.63 -22.19 17.71
C GLU A 68 15.14 -22.10 16.26
N VAL A 69 13.96 -21.49 16.04
CA VAL A 69 13.42 -21.18 14.71
C VAL A 69 14.30 -20.16 14.00
N SER A 70 14.70 -19.09 14.68
CA SER A 70 15.50 -18.00 14.09
C SER A 70 16.92 -18.47 13.74
N GLY A 71 17.58 -19.22 14.62
CA GLY A 71 18.87 -19.86 14.34
C GLY A 71 18.77 -20.85 13.18
N THR A 72 17.73 -21.69 13.15
CA THR A 72 17.48 -22.61 12.03
C THR A 72 17.26 -21.88 10.70
N ILE A 73 16.53 -20.77 10.67
CA ILE A 73 16.33 -19.97 9.45
C ILE A 73 17.66 -19.34 8.99
N GLN A 74 18.50 -18.89 9.92
CA GLN A 74 19.84 -18.37 9.60
C GLN A 74 20.77 -19.45 9.03
N GLU A 75 20.83 -20.63 9.65
CA GLU A 75 21.69 -21.74 9.18
C GLU A 75 21.23 -22.26 7.80
N LEU A 76 19.91 -22.40 7.58
CA LEU A 76 19.35 -22.74 6.27
C LEU A 76 19.63 -21.63 5.23
N TYR A 77 19.60 -20.36 5.62
CA TYR A 77 19.96 -19.25 4.74
C TYR A 77 21.44 -19.29 4.36
N ASP A 78 22.37 -19.48 5.30
CA ASP A 78 23.79 -19.56 4.96
C ASP A 78 24.13 -20.82 4.14
N ALA A 79 23.37 -21.91 4.30
CA ALA A 79 23.42 -23.10 3.46
C ALA A 79 22.72 -22.96 2.08
N ARG A 80 21.98 -21.86 1.78
CA ARG A 80 21.11 -21.74 0.59
C ARG A 80 21.79 -21.98 -0.77
N HIS A 81 23.11 -21.76 -0.84
CA HIS A 81 23.89 -21.96 -2.06
C HIS A 81 24.38 -23.41 -2.26
N ASP A 82 24.23 -24.28 -1.25
CA ASP A 82 24.42 -25.72 -1.40
C ASP A 82 23.12 -26.38 -1.88
N LYS A 83 23.15 -26.83 -3.13
CA LYS A 83 22.03 -27.54 -3.77
C LYS A 83 21.71 -28.87 -3.07
N VAL A 84 22.68 -29.53 -2.42
CA VAL A 84 22.43 -30.79 -1.70
C VAL A 84 21.60 -30.51 -0.44
N SER A 85 21.97 -29.51 0.36
CA SER A 85 21.21 -29.06 1.53
C SER A 85 19.80 -28.59 1.15
N MET A 86 19.64 -27.82 0.07
CA MET A 86 18.31 -27.36 -0.35
C MET A 86 17.46 -28.50 -0.94
N GLU A 87 18.04 -29.44 -1.69
CA GLU A 87 17.33 -30.65 -2.10
C GLU A 87 16.88 -31.52 -0.91
N LEU A 88 17.68 -31.61 0.16
CA LEU A 88 17.30 -32.31 1.39
C LEU A 88 16.12 -31.62 2.09
N LEU A 89 16.13 -30.28 2.20
CA LEU A 89 15.01 -29.50 2.74
C LEU A 89 13.71 -29.76 1.97
N ILE A 90 13.79 -29.83 0.63
CA ILE A 90 12.64 -30.11 -0.25
C ILE A 90 12.15 -31.54 -0.07
N LYS A 91 13.05 -32.53 -0.16
CA LYS A 91 12.71 -33.97 -0.04
C LYS A 91 12.11 -34.33 1.32
N LEU A 92 12.55 -33.66 2.38
CA LEU A 92 12.02 -33.81 3.75
C LEU A 92 10.82 -32.88 4.04
N SER A 93 10.27 -32.19 3.03
CA SER A 93 9.10 -31.30 3.12
C SER A 93 9.24 -30.08 4.05
N GLY A 94 10.47 -29.65 4.36
CA GLY A 94 10.77 -28.55 5.27
C GLY A 94 10.37 -27.15 4.78
N VAL A 95 10.09 -27.00 3.49
CA VAL A 95 9.67 -25.71 2.89
C VAL A 95 8.30 -25.25 3.41
N VAL A 96 7.37 -26.16 3.72
CA VAL A 96 6.04 -25.79 4.25
C VAL A 96 6.11 -25.28 5.71
N PRO A 97 6.87 -25.91 6.63
CA PRO A 97 7.24 -25.32 7.91
C PRO A 97 7.91 -23.94 7.78
N LEU A 98 8.91 -23.80 6.90
CA LEU A 98 9.60 -22.52 6.66
C LEU A 98 8.64 -21.41 6.22
N LEU A 99 7.80 -21.67 5.22
CA LEU A 99 6.76 -20.75 4.75
C LEU A 99 5.80 -20.34 5.87
N ARG A 100 5.40 -21.29 6.74
CA ARG A 100 4.55 -21.00 7.89
C ARG A 100 5.23 -20.05 8.88
N GLN A 101 6.53 -20.21 9.14
CA GLN A 101 7.26 -19.32 10.05
C GLN A 101 7.47 -17.93 9.43
N ALA A 102 7.82 -17.83 8.14
CA ALA A 102 7.90 -16.55 7.43
C ALA A 102 6.53 -15.80 7.42
N CYS A 103 5.42 -16.51 7.21
CA CYS A 103 4.07 -15.94 7.34
C CYS A 103 3.70 -15.51 8.78
N ARG A 104 4.46 -15.91 9.80
CA ARG A 104 4.19 -15.60 11.22
C ARG A 104 5.16 -14.58 11.84
N ASP A 105 6.25 -14.29 11.16
CA ASP A 105 7.27 -13.31 11.54
C ASP A 105 6.64 -11.92 11.77
N PRO A 106 6.54 -11.42 13.02
CA PRO A 106 5.94 -10.11 13.29
C PRO A 106 6.79 -8.96 12.73
N THR A 107 8.07 -9.24 12.49
CA THR A 107 9.14 -8.34 12.05
C THR A 107 9.54 -8.56 10.59
N LEU A 108 8.68 -9.20 9.79
CA LEU A 108 8.92 -9.43 8.38
C LEU A 108 9.11 -8.11 7.62
N GLY A 109 10.21 -8.02 6.88
CA GLY A 109 10.56 -6.92 6.00
C GLY A 109 11.40 -7.39 4.82
N GLU A 110 11.71 -6.47 3.90
CA GLU A 110 12.41 -6.71 2.63
C GLU A 110 13.80 -7.36 2.82
N SER A 111 14.45 -7.09 3.96
CA SER A 111 15.75 -7.62 4.34
C SER A 111 15.70 -8.85 5.26
N SER A 112 14.51 -9.34 5.63
CA SER A 112 14.38 -10.48 6.55
C SER A 112 14.95 -11.76 5.95
N VAL A 113 15.78 -12.44 6.72
CA VAL A 113 16.46 -13.70 6.35
C VAL A 113 15.46 -14.78 5.93
N SER A 114 14.31 -14.83 6.60
CA SER A 114 13.14 -15.66 6.28
C SER A 114 12.65 -15.43 4.84
N LEU A 115 12.41 -14.18 4.46
CA LEU A 115 11.95 -13.77 3.13
C LEU A 115 12.99 -14.07 2.04
N LEU A 116 14.26 -13.73 2.30
CA LEU A 116 15.37 -13.95 1.36
C LEU A 116 15.64 -15.44 1.11
N LEU A 117 15.52 -16.30 2.12
CA LEU A 117 15.63 -17.76 1.96
C LEU A 117 14.48 -18.31 1.11
N VAL A 118 13.23 -17.94 1.41
CA VAL A 118 12.07 -18.38 0.61
C VAL A 118 12.17 -17.90 -0.84
N PHE A 119 12.66 -16.68 -1.07
CA PHE A 119 12.92 -16.18 -2.43
C PHE A 119 13.98 -16.99 -3.18
N SER A 120 15.09 -17.37 -2.51
CA SER A 120 16.10 -18.23 -3.15
C SER A 120 15.56 -19.61 -3.52
N LEU A 121 14.73 -20.23 -2.67
CA LEU A 121 14.06 -21.49 -2.98
C LEU A 121 13.07 -21.35 -4.15
N PHE A 122 12.37 -20.22 -4.26
CA PHE A 122 11.46 -19.94 -5.37
C PHE A 122 12.20 -19.72 -6.71
N LEU A 123 13.34 -19.03 -6.69
CA LEU A 123 14.19 -18.85 -7.86
C LEU A 123 14.83 -20.15 -8.35
N ASP A 124 15.46 -20.93 -7.46
CA ASP A 124 16.27 -22.10 -7.86
C ASP A 124 15.42 -23.37 -8.10
N HIS A 125 14.17 -23.42 -7.58
CA HIS A 125 13.33 -24.62 -7.64
C HIS A 125 11.88 -24.33 -8.06
N HIS A 126 11.66 -24.02 -9.34
CA HIS A 126 10.33 -23.76 -9.93
C HIS A 126 9.30 -24.92 -9.80
N GLN A 127 9.70 -26.10 -9.31
CA GLN A 127 8.80 -27.23 -9.03
C GLN A 127 8.15 -27.16 -7.64
N ILE A 128 8.50 -26.16 -6.82
CA ILE A 128 7.85 -25.94 -5.52
C ILE A 128 6.77 -24.88 -5.69
N ASP A 129 5.54 -25.22 -5.32
CA ASP A 129 4.35 -24.36 -5.38
C ASP A 129 4.36 -23.21 -4.35
N ILE A 130 5.51 -22.54 -4.15
CA ILE A 130 5.71 -21.44 -3.19
C ILE A 130 4.75 -20.28 -3.50
N ALA A 131 4.65 -19.88 -4.76
CA ALA A 131 3.76 -18.82 -5.21
C ALA A 131 2.29 -19.17 -4.90
N ASP A 132 1.80 -20.32 -5.35
CA ASP A 132 0.43 -20.78 -5.06
C ASP A 132 0.17 -20.95 -3.57
N LYS A 133 1.17 -21.36 -2.79
CA LYS A 133 1.02 -21.50 -1.34
C LYS A 133 0.89 -20.14 -0.65
N LEU A 134 1.69 -19.15 -1.05
CA LEU A 134 1.56 -17.77 -0.57
C LEU A 134 0.23 -17.15 -1.02
N VAL A 135 -0.18 -17.34 -2.27
CA VAL A 135 -1.48 -16.89 -2.81
C VAL A 135 -2.66 -17.53 -2.08
N SER A 136 -2.55 -18.82 -1.75
CA SER A 136 -3.52 -19.53 -0.92
C SER A 136 -3.60 -18.90 0.47
N THR A 137 -2.47 -18.70 1.16
CA THR A 137 -2.42 -18.09 2.48
C THR A 137 -2.95 -16.64 2.49
N ALA A 138 -2.60 -15.83 1.49
CA ALA A 138 -3.09 -14.46 1.31
C ALA A 138 -4.62 -14.37 1.06
N ARG A 139 -5.25 -15.47 0.59
CA ARG A 139 -6.70 -15.57 0.38
C ARG A 139 -7.44 -16.23 1.55
N THR A 140 -6.76 -16.97 2.44
CA THR A 140 -7.40 -17.63 3.58
C THR A 140 -7.57 -16.71 4.79
N ARG A 141 -8.83 -16.40 5.13
CA ARG A 141 -9.26 -15.59 6.30
C ARG A 141 -8.91 -16.15 7.69
N ALA A 142 -7.99 -17.10 7.80
CA ALA A 142 -7.70 -17.85 9.03
C ALA A 142 -6.80 -17.09 10.03
N SER A 143 -5.90 -16.23 9.53
CA SER A 143 -4.99 -15.43 10.36
C SER A 143 -4.63 -14.14 9.62
N PRO A 144 -4.85 -12.95 10.22
CA PRO A 144 -4.59 -11.67 9.53
C PRO A 144 -3.09 -11.43 9.31
N ILE A 145 -2.24 -11.81 10.27
CA ILE A 145 -0.78 -11.69 10.13
C ILE A 145 -0.24 -12.61 9.02
N GLU A 146 -0.75 -13.84 8.90
CA GLU A 146 -0.37 -14.75 7.81
C GLU A 146 -0.81 -14.22 6.44
N GLN A 147 -2.02 -13.64 6.34
CA GLN A 147 -2.48 -13.01 5.09
C GLN A 147 -1.63 -11.79 4.71
N ARG A 148 -1.35 -10.89 5.67
CA ARG A 148 -0.51 -9.69 5.49
C ARG A 148 0.89 -10.08 5.03
N ASN A 149 1.54 -10.98 5.75
CA ASN A 149 2.91 -11.41 5.46
C ASN A 149 3.02 -12.20 4.15
N ALA A 150 1.99 -12.98 3.79
CA ALA A 150 1.95 -13.63 2.48
C ALA A 150 1.83 -12.61 1.33
N LEU A 151 0.95 -11.59 1.47
CA LEU A 151 0.87 -10.49 0.51
C LEU A 151 2.18 -9.70 0.42
N HIS A 152 2.85 -9.47 1.56
CA HIS A 152 4.14 -8.79 1.65
C HIS A 152 5.25 -9.56 0.90
N MET A 153 5.35 -10.87 1.09
CA MET A 153 6.29 -11.71 0.31
C MET A 153 5.98 -11.69 -1.19
N LEU A 154 4.71 -11.77 -1.59
CA LEU A 154 4.31 -11.70 -3.00
C LEU A 154 4.68 -10.33 -3.62
N LEU A 155 4.46 -9.23 -2.90
CA LEU A 155 4.86 -7.87 -3.31
C LEU A 155 6.39 -7.72 -3.40
N ALA A 156 7.13 -8.27 -2.44
CA ALA A 156 8.58 -8.26 -2.45
C ALA A 156 9.12 -8.99 -3.69
N PHE A 157 8.56 -10.16 -4.03
CA PHE A 157 8.98 -10.97 -5.19
C PHE A 157 8.64 -10.31 -6.54
N THR A 158 7.66 -9.39 -6.60
CA THR A 158 7.36 -8.64 -7.83
C THR A 158 8.16 -7.34 -7.96
N ASN A 159 8.46 -6.64 -6.86
CA ASN A 159 8.97 -5.26 -6.92
C ASN A 159 10.37 -5.05 -6.29
N VAL A 160 10.74 -5.76 -5.23
CA VAL A 160 11.97 -5.50 -4.44
C VAL A 160 13.07 -6.52 -4.73
N LEU A 161 12.68 -7.79 -4.89
CA LEU A 161 13.52 -8.91 -5.27
C LEU A 161 13.11 -9.33 -6.69
N PRO A 162 13.52 -8.58 -7.73
CA PRO A 162 12.96 -8.72 -9.06
C PRO A 162 13.28 -10.08 -9.65
N LEU A 163 12.22 -10.83 -9.98
CA LEU A 163 12.32 -12.03 -10.82
C LEU A 163 13.00 -11.69 -12.16
N PRO A 164 13.92 -12.53 -12.66
CA PRO A 164 14.43 -12.41 -14.02
C PRO A 164 13.30 -12.38 -15.06
N ASP A 165 13.42 -11.59 -16.12
CA ASP A 165 12.38 -11.49 -17.16
C ASP A 165 12.12 -12.81 -17.89
N THR A 166 13.06 -13.75 -17.83
CA THR A 166 12.95 -15.12 -18.33
C THR A 166 12.22 -16.08 -17.38
N HIS A 167 11.82 -15.64 -16.18
CA HIS A 167 11.18 -16.49 -15.18
C HIS A 167 9.69 -16.73 -15.54
N PRO A 168 9.25 -17.99 -15.76
CA PRO A 168 7.95 -18.27 -16.39
C PRO A 168 6.76 -17.73 -15.59
N VAL A 169 6.83 -17.74 -14.25
CA VAL A 169 5.74 -17.31 -13.36
C VAL A 169 5.66 -15.78 -13.21
N LYS A 170 6.60 -14.98 -13.75
CA LYS A 170 6.70 -13.53 -13.45
C LYS A 170 5.42 -12.75 -13.83
N ALA A 171 4.84 -13.03 -14.99
CA ALA A 171 3.62 -12.37 -15.46
C ALA A 171 2.37 -12.79 -14.66
N GLU A 172 2.29 -14.06 -14.28
CA GLU A 172 1.19 -14.60 -13.47
C GLU A 172 1.24 -14.05 -12.04
N LEU A 173 2.42 -14.02 -11.43
CA LEU A 173 2.62 -13.45 -10.09
C LEU A 173 2.20 -11.98 -10.03
N ALA A 174 2.59 -11.18 -11.03
CA ALA A 174 2.17 -9.79 -11.14
C ALA A 174 0.64 -9.62 -11.30
N ALA A 175 -0.01 -10.49 -12.09
CA ALA A 175 -1.46 -10.50 -12.24
C ALA A 175 -2.18 -10.87 -10.92
N VAL A 176 -1.67 -11.86 -10.19
CA VAL A 176 -2.26 -12.29 -8.91
C VAL A 176 -2.04 -11.25 -7.80
N VAL A 177 -0.88 -10.59 -7.75
CA VAL A 177 -0.63 -9.45 -6.86
C VAL A 177 -1.61 -8.31 -7.17
N LYS A 178 -1.80 -7.97 -8.46
CA LYS A 178 -2.80 -6.97 -8.89
C LYS A 178 -4.21 -7.33 -8.44
N ASP A 179 -4.64 -8.58 -8.58
CA ASP A 179 -5.95 -9.05 -8.15
C ASP A 179 -6.14 -9.01 -6.62
N LEU A 180 -5.09 -9.30 -5.84
CA LEU A 180 -5.12 -9.20 -4.38
C LEU A 180 -5.25 -7.74 -3.93
N LEU A 181 -4.49 -6.81 -4.52
CA LEU A 181 -4.59 -5.38 -4.24
C LEU A 181 -5.97 -4.83 -4.63
N LEU A 182 -6.49 -5.16 -5.82
CA LEU A 182 -7.85 -4.80 -6.22
C LEU A 182 -8.91 -5.37 -5.27
N GLN A 183 -8.66 -6.52 -4.64
CA GLN A 183 -9.55 -7.07 -3.62
C GLN A 183 -9.51 -6.29 -2.30
N LEU A 184 -8.35 -5.78 -1.86
CA LEU A 184 -8.25 -4.84 -0.73
C LEU A 184 -8.99 -3.52 -1.03
N MET A 185 -8.85 -3.00 -2.25
CA MET A 185 -9.57 -1.80 -2.68
C MET A 185 -11.10 -1.99 -2.68
N ARG A 186 -11.60 -3.18 -3.07
CA ARG A 186 -13.03 -3.53 -2.93
C ARG A 186 -13.48 -3.51 -1.46
N SER A 187 -12.63 -3.92 -0.51
CA SER A 187 -12.96 -3.87 0.92
C SER A 187 -13.28 -2.44 1.37
N LEU A 188 -12.51 -1.43 0.94
CA LEU A 188 -12.76 -0.01 1.28
C LEU A 188 -14.20 0.45 0.99
N TRP A 189 -14.82 -0.08 -0.06
CA TRP A 189 -16.18 0.26 -0.49
C TRP A 189 -17.27 -0.68 0.02
N HIS A 190 -16.96 -1.98 0.19
CA HIS A 190 -17.95 -3.05 0.33
C HIS A 190 -17.64 -4.07 1.43
N GLY A 191 -16.51 -3.94 2.14
CA GLY A 191 -16.12 -4.80 3.24
C GLY A 191 -16.88 -4.53 4.56
N THR A 192 -16.83 -5.49 5.48
CA THR A 192 -17.16 -5.23 6.89
C THR A 192 -16.10 -4.33 7.53
N SER A 193 -16.35 -3.84 8.76
CA SER A 193 -15.33 -3.06 9.50
C SER A 193 -14.00 -3.82 9.63
N LEU A 194 -14.03 -5.14 9.83
CA LEU A 194 -12.82 -5.96 9.91
C LEU A 194 -12.11 -6.10 8.55
N ASP A 195 -12.84 -6.25 7.45
CA ASP A 195 -12.26 -6.29 6.11
C ASP A 195 -11.62 -4.94 5.72
N VAL A 196 -12.18 -3.82 6.20
CA VAL A 196 -11.65 -2.47 5.97
C VAL A 196 -10.41 -2.20 6.82
N THR A 197 -10.44 -2.47 8.13
CA THR A 197 -9.24 -2.30 8.98
C THR A 197 -8.09 -3.14 8.45
N PHE A 198 -8.31 -4.42 8.12
CA PHE A 198 -7.27 -5.27 7.52
C PHE A 198 -6.74 -4.74 6.17
N ALA A 199 -7.61 -4.16 5.33
CA ALA A 199 -7.17 -3.53 4.08
C ALA A 199 -6.32 -2.27 4.34
N LEU A 200 -6.69 -1.44 5.31
CA LEU A 200 -5.90 -0.28 5.72
C LEU A 200 -4.56 -0.70 6.35
N ASP A 201 -4.53 -1.70 7.23
CA ASP A 201 -3.29 -2.28 7.79
C ASP A 201 -2.33 -2.75 6.68
N CYS A 202 -2.89 -3.33 5.60
CA CYS A 202 -2.11 -3.69 4.42
C CYS A 202 -1.61 -2.46 3.65
N PHE A 203 -2.48 -1.49 3.35
CA PHE A 203 -2.07 -0.26 2.68
C PHE A 203 -1.03 0.55 3.48
N THR A 204 -1.03 0.47 4.81
CA THR A 204 -0.01 1.11 5.67
C THR A 204 1.40 0.56 5.41
N PHE A 205 1.60 -0.76 5.34
CA PHE A 205 2.93 -1.29 5.02
C PHE A 205 3.32 -1.08 3.54
N ILE A 206 2.34 -1.06 2.64
CA ILE A 206 2.56 -0.79 1.21
C ILE A 206 3.04 0.67 1.01
N ALA A 207 2.49 1.63 1.76
CA ALA A 207 2.90 3.04 1.73
C ALA A 207 4.23 3.33 2.47
N LEU A 208 4.72 2.41 3.29
CA LEU A 208 6.01 2.53 3.99
C LEU A 208 7.22 2.10 3.14
N VAL A 209 6.99 1.46 1.98
CA VAL A 209 8.05 0.86 1.15
C VAL A 209 7.94 1.39 -0.28
N PRO A 210 8.81 2.36 -0.67
CA PRO A 210 8.70 3.06 -1.95
C PRO A 210 8.65 2.17 -3.20
N ALA A 211 9.27 0.98 -3.16
CA ALA A 211 9.22 0.02 -4.26
C ALA A 211 7.81 -0.54 -4.57
N TYR A 212 6.84 -0.41 -3.65
CA TYR A 212 5.46 -0.82 -3.91
C TYR A 212 4.56 0.34 -4.40
N HIS A 213 5.07 1.57 -4.42
CA HIS A 213 4.27 2.76 -4.73
C HIS A 213 3.70 2.72 -6.14
N ASP A 214 4.50 2.44 -7.17
CA ASP A 214 4.04 2.41 -8.56
C ASP A 214 2.90 1.40 -8.77
N THR A 215 3.04 0.20 -8.19
CA THR A 215 2.01 -0.86 -8.24
C THR A 215 0.74 -0.47 -7.47
N LEU A 216 0.85 0.27 -6.35
CA LEU A 216 -0.31 0.79 -5.62
C LEU A 216 -1.00 1.91 -6.39
N VAL A 217 -0.25 2.94 -6.79
CA VAL A 217 -0.72 4.15 -7.46
C VAL A 217 -1.41 3.85 -8.78
N ALA A 218 -0.81 2.98 -9.61
CA ALA A 218 -1.41 2.54 -10.86
C ALA A 218 -2.79 1.89 -10.65
N LEU A 219 -3.10 1.37 -9.47
CA LEU A 219 -4.43 0.86 -9.09
C LEU A 219 -5.30 1.89 -8.38
N MET A 220 -4.74 2.81 -7.58
CA MET A 220 -5.47 3.78 -6.76
C MET A 220 -6.47 4.63 -7.55
N GLU A 221 -6.14 4.99 -8.79
CA GLU A 221 -7.03 5.75 -9.68
C GLU A 221 -7.97 4.86 -10.52
N GLN A 222 -7.71 3.55 -10.65
CA GLN A 222 -8.55 2.63 -11.46
C GLN A 222 -9.95 2.44 -10.86
N PRO A 223 -11.00 2.35 -11.70
CA PRO A 223 -12.36 2.09 -11.23
C PRO A 223 -12.50 0.67 -10.68
N VAL A 224 -12.74 0.57 -9.37
CA VAL A 224 -12.98 -0.67 -8.62
C VAL A 224 -14.32 -1.28 -9.06
N PRO A 225 -14.33 -2.49 -9.65
CA PRO A 225 -15.56 -3.11 -10.12
C PRO A 225 -16.54 -3.40 -8.97
N LYS A 226 -17.84 -3.07 -9.17
CA LYS A 226 -18.92 -3.54 -8.29
C LYS A 226 -18.83 -5.07 -8.14
N PRO A 227 -18.96 -5.63 -6.94
CA PRO A 227 -18.88 -7.08 -6.74
C PRO A 227 -20.00 -7.79 -7.52
N THR A 228 -19.62 -8.69 -8.42
CA THR A 228 -20.57 -9.50 -9.17
C THR A 228 -21.21 -10.53 -8.25
N ALA A 229 -22.54 -10.67 -8.31
CA ALA A 229 -23.29 -11.59 -7.44
C ALA A 229 -22.93 -13.08 -7.64
N THR A 230 -22.09 -13.41 -8.63
CA THR A 230 -21.57 -14.74 -8.91
C THR A 230 -20.36 -15.15 -8.06
N THR A 231 -19.58 -14.20 -7.52
CA THR A 231 -18.46 -14.51 -6.60
C THR A 231 -18.86 -14.50 -5.14
N ALA A 232 -20.05 -13.99 -4.80
CA ALA A 232 -20.64 -14.05 -3.47
C ALA A 232 -21.20 -15.44 -3.14
N GLY A 233 -20.31 -16.43 -2.99
CA GLY A 233 -20.62 -17.81 -2.55
C GLY A 233 -21.14 -17.94 -1.11
N ALA A 234 -21.54 -16.83 -0.49
CA ALA A 234 -22.22 -16.75 0.80
C ALA A 234 -23.15 -15.53 0.78
N ALA A 235 -24.45 -15.75 1.05
CA ALA A 235 -25.44 -14.68 1.08
C ALA A 235 -25.40 -13.90 2.42
N ALA A 236 -24.29 -13.21 2.66
CA ALA A 236 -24.21 -12.17 3.68
C ALA A 236 -24.70 -10.84 3.07
N PRO A 237 -25.70 -10.15 3.66
CA PRO A 237 -26.08 -8.82 3.19
C PRO A 237 -24.94 -7.82 3.43
N LEU A 238 -24.70 -6.91 2.48
CA LEU A 238 -23.61 -5.92 2.53
C LEU A 238 -23.92 -4.78 3.53
N THR A 239 -23.92 -5.09 4.82
CA THR A 239 -24.37 -4.25 5.93
C THR A 239 -23.34 -3.19 6.38
N ARG A 240 -22.79 -2.40 5.45
CA ARG A 240 -22.15 -1.10 5.77
C ARG A 240 -23.03 0.11 5.47
N ALA A 241 -24.06 -0.04 4.61
CA ALA A 241 -25.07 1.01 4.40
C ALA A 241 -25.98 1.24 5.61
N SER A 242 -26.14 0.24 6.49
CA SER A 242 -27.08 0.32 7.62
C SER A 242 -26.49 0.95 8.88
N THR A 243 -25.16 0.89 9.07
CA THR A 243 -24.50 1.21 10.35
C THR A 243 -24.10 2.68 10.49
N TYR A 244 -23.99 3.38 9.36
CA TYR A 244 -23.60 4.80 9.29
C TYR A 244 -24.78 5.76 9.09
N LEU A 245 -26.02 5.25 9.04
CA LEU A 245 -27.25 6.06 8.91
C LEU A 245 -28.06 6.16 10.22
N THR A 246 -27.78 5.32 11.22
CA THR A 246 -28.56 5.19 12.47
C THR A 246 -28.28 6.27 13.54
N LEU A 247 -27.79 7.45 13.14
CA LEU A 247 -27.62 8.61 14.03
C LEU A 247 -28.21 9.91 13.47
N SER A 248 -28.78 9.92 12.26
CA SER A 248 -29.31 11.15 11.65
C SER A 248 -30.44 10.90 10.64
N HIS A 249 -31.50 10.20 11.07
CA HIS A 249 -32.89 10.44 10.63
C HIS A 249 -33.87 9.51 11.36
N GLU A 250 -34.63 10.04 12.32
CA GLU A 250 -36.05 9.66 12.37
C GLU A 250 -36.76 10.40 11.23
N PRO A 251 -37.67 9.71 10.54
CA PRO A 251 -39.06 10.17 10.60
C PRO A 251 -40.00 9.04 11.01
N SER A 252 -40.87 9.31 12.00
CA SER A 252 -41.95 8.40 12.38
C SER A 252 -42.92 8.16 11.22
N LEU A 253 -42.93 6.94 10.67
CA LEU A 253 -44.02 6.43 9.84
C LEU A 253 -44.49 5.07 10.36
N THR A 254 -45.63 5.09 11.03
CA THR A 254 -46.31 3.91 11.56
C THR A 254 -47.02 3.13 10.47
N THR A 255 -46.65 1.87 10.23
CA THR A 255 -47.59 0.88 9.67
C THR A 255 -47.31 -0.51 10.20
N SER A 256 -48.37 -1.21 10.61
CA SER A 256 -48.33 -2.56 11.20
C SER A 256 -48.33 -3.66 10.13
N GLY A 257 -47.62 -4.77 10.39
CA GLY A 257 -47.65 -5.95 9.51
C GLY A 257 -46.78 -7.10 9.99
N SER A 258 -47.37 -8.06 10.72
CA SER A 258 -46.75 -9.31 11.18
C SER A 258 -47.60 -10.53 10.71
N PRO A 259 -47.15 -11.80 10.80
CA PRO A 259 -46.63 -12.42 9.58
C PRO A 259 -47.27 -13.79 9.25
N THR A 260 -47.62 -14.04 7.98
CA THR A 260 -48.07 -15.36 7.49
C THR A 260 -47.63 -15.61 6.04
N GLY A 261 -47.65 -16.89 5.61
CA GLY A 261 -47.50 -17.28 4.19
C GLY A 261 -46.34 -18.24 3.90
N ARG A 262 -46.62 -19.56 3.87
CA ARG A 262 -45.65 -20.61 3.47
C ARG A 262 -45.90 -21.09 2.03
N ARG A 263 -44.80 -21.40 1.32
CA ARG A 263 -44.64 -22.29 0.13
C ARG A 263 -44.88 -21.72 -1.29
N SER A 264 -44.08 -22.29 -2.21
CA SER A 264 -44.18 -22.34 -3.69
C SER A 264 -44.32 -21.01 -4.44
N SER A 265 -43.42 -20.65 -5.36
CA SER A 265 -43.00 -21.52 -6.48
C SER A 265 -41.55 -21.27 -6.96
N TRP A 266 -40.88 -22.36 -7.36
CA TRP A 266 -39.70 -22.29 -8.22
C TRP A 266 -40.17 -22.16 -9.67
N LEU A 267 -39.86 -21.04 -10.34
CA LEU A 267 -39.68 -20.90 -11.81
C LEU A 267 -39.54 -19.43 -12.28
N ARG A 268 -39.99 -18.44 -11.50
CA ARG A 268 -40.05 -17.02 -11.92
C ARG A 268 -38.84 -16.14 -11.53
N ARG A 269 -37.68 -16.73 -11.22
CA ARG A 269 -36.53 -16.04 -10.57
C ARG A 269 -35.26 -15.87 -11.44
N LYS A 270 -35.42 -15.68 -12.76
CA LYS A 270 -34.31 -15.35 -13.68
C LYS A 270 -34.45 -13.99 -14.40
N SER A 271 -35.63 -13.39 -14.43
CA SER A 271 -35.82 -12.04 -14.98
C SER A 271 -35.77 -10.94 -13.92
N SER A 272 -36.27 -11.17 -12.70
CA SER A 272 -36.29 -10.14 -11.65
C SER A 272 -34.89 -9.60 -11.39
N ALA A 273 -33.91 -10.45 -11.10
CA ALA A 273 -32.55 -10.01 -10.76
C ALA A 273 -31.87 -9.18 -11.87
N PHE A 274 -32.19 -9.41 -13.15
CA PHE A 274 -31.69 -8.58 -14.26
C PHE A 274 -32.46 -7.25 -14.39
N VAL A 275 -33.78 -7.27 -14.14
CA VAL A 275 -34.61 -6.05 -14.12
C VAL A 275 -34.34 -5.21 -12.88
N GLU A 276 -34.05 -5.82 -11.73
CA GLU A 276 -33.67 -5.19 -10.47
C GLU A 276 -32.26 -4.58 -10.59
N ALA A 277 -31.27 -5.32 -11.10
CA ALA A 277 -29.96 -4.76 -11.41
C ALA A 277 -30.00 -3.66 -12.48
N GLY A 278 -30.86 -3.81 -13.49
CA GLY A 278 -31.09 -2.77 -14.51
C GLY A 278 -31.80 -1.53 -13.96
N LEU A 279 -32.80 -1.70 -13.08
CA LEU A 279 -33.49 -0.60 -12.41
C LEU A 279 -32.58 0.10 -11.40
N ASP A 280 -31.75 -0.61 -10.64
CA ASP A 280 -30.73 0.00 -9.77
C ASP A 280 -29.66 0.73 -10.60
N MET A 281 -29.29 0.23 -11.79
CA MET A 281 -28.39 0.93 -12.72
C MET A 281 -29.03 2.22 -13.28
N ILE A 282 -30.32 2.18 -13.62
CA ILE A 282 -31.09 3.36 -14.05
C ILE A 282 -31.32 4.33 -12.89
N LYS A 283 -31.48 3.83 -11.66
CA LYS A 283 -31.66 4.63 -10.44
C LYS A 283 -30.36 5.29 -10.01
N ASP A 284 -29.23 4.60 -10.08
CA ASP A 284 -27.88 5.19 -9.96
C ASP A 284 -27.72 6.34 -10.99
N LEU A 285 -28.08 6.10 -12.26
CA LEU A 285 -28.03 7.12 -13.33
C LEU A 285 -28.95 8.33 -13.10
N LEU A 286 -30.10 8.14 -12.44
CA LEU A 286 -31.08 9.22 -12.18
C LEU A 286 -30.86 9.96 -10.85
N VAL A 287 -30.06 9.41 -9.93
CA VAL A 287 -29.74 10.01 -8.62
C VAL A 287 -28.38 10.71 -8.61
N ALA A 288 -27.49 10.40 -9.55
CA ALA A 288 -26.11 10.87 -9.58
C ALA A 288 -25.94 12.36 -9.99
N LYS A 289 -26.22 13.29 -9.06
CA LYS A 289 -25.44 14.54 -9.00
C LYS A 289 -24.03 14.17 -8.53
N ASN A 290 -23.04 14.30 -9.41
CA ASN A 290 -21.63 13.89 -9.22
C ASN A 290 -21.47 12.42 -8.76
N PRO A 291 -21.51 11.44 -9.69
CA PRO A 291 -21.07 10.09 -9.38
C PRO A 291 -19.55 10.09 -9.16
N LEU A 292 -19.11 10.25 -7.91
CA LEU A 292 -17.72 10.03 -7.52
C LEU A 292 -17.27 8.66 -8.02
N GLU A 293 -16.24 8.63 -8.86
CA GLU A 293 -15.73 7.40 -9.44
C GLU A 293 -15.26 6.46 -8.32
N ARG A 294 -15.70 5.20 -8.36
CA ARG A 294 -15.41 4.24 -7.30
C ARG A 294 -13.98 3.71 -7.44
N ASN A 295 -12.98 4.54 -7.19
CA ASN A 295 -11.57 4.16 -7.21
C ASN A 295 -11.01 4.02 -5.78
N GLY A 296 -9.71 3.75 -5.64
CA GLY A 296 -9.05 3.64 -4.33
C GLY A 296 -9.01 4.98 -3.59
N VAL A 297 -8.66 6.06 -4.30
CA VAL A 297 -8.57 7.43 -3.77
C VAL A 297 -9.87 7.86 -3.08
N ASN A 298 -11.00 7.76 -3.79
CA ASN A 298 -12.32 8.12 -3.26
C ASN A 298 -12.79 7.15 -2.15
N GLY A 299 -12.30 5.90 -2.14
CA GLY A 299 -12.52 4.95 -1.06
C GLY A 299 -11.83 5.38 0.23
N LEU A 300 -10.55 5.75 0.16
CA LEU A 300 -9.81 6.29 1.31
C LEU A 300 -10.40 7.63 1.77
N ALA A 301 -10.69 8.56 0.86
CA ALA A 301 -11.26 9.88 1.21
C ALA A 301 -12.62 9.74 1.91
N LYS A 302 -13.46 8.80 1.46
CA LYS A 302 -14.71 8.48 2.16
C LYS A 302 -14.45 7.95 3.58
N LEU A 303 -13.45 7.11 3.78
CA LEU A 303 -13.09 6.59 5.11
C LEU A 303 -12.49 7.70 6.00
N ALA A 304 -11.73 8.65 5.46
CA ALA A 304 -11.29 9.85 6.18
C ALA A 304 -12.47 10.72 6.67
N CYS A 305 -13.54 10.85 5.88
CA CYS A 305 -14.69 11.69 6.22
C CYS A 305 -15.83 10.98 6.96
N GLN A 306 -15.89 9.64 6.95
CA GLN A 306 -17.04 8.84 7.42
C GLN A 306 -16.65 7.55 8.18
N GLY A 307 -15.37 7.23 8.31
CA GLY A 307 -14.90 6.00 8.97
C GLY A 307 -14.89 6.09 10.51
N THR A 308 -14.56 4.98 11.16
CA THR A 308 -14.22 4.96 12.59
C THR A 308 -12.98 5.82 12.87
N LEU A 309 -12.73 6.17 14.14
CA LEU A 309 -11.50 6.88 14.52
C LEU A 309 -10.24 6.17 14.00
N THR A 310 -10.15 4.85 14.20
CA THR A 310 -9.03 4.03 13.73
C THR A 310 -8.91 3.96 12.20
N GLU A 311 -10.04 3.89 11.47
CA GLU A 311 -10.03 3.94 10.01
C GLU A 311 -9.50 5.30 9.51
N ARG A 312 -9.89 6.42 10.14
CA ARG A 312 -9.41 7.77 9.80
C ARG A 312 -7.92 7.96 10.11
N GLU A 313 -7.47 7.49 11.26
CA GLU A 313 -6.06 7.54 11.68
C GLU A 313 -5.16 6.77 10.70
N LEU A 314 -5.55 5.54 10.33
CA LEU A 314 -4.82 4.74 9.34
C LEU A 314 -4.81 5.39 7.96
N VAL A 315 -5.96 5.89 7.45
CA VAL A 315 -6.02 6.60 6.16
C VAL A 315 -5.11 7.83 6.15
N THR A 316 -5.12 8.61 7.24
CA THR A 316 -4.30 9.81 7.36
C THR A 316 -2.80 9.45 7.39
N ALA A 317 -2.43 8.38 8.10
CA ALA A 317 -1.06 7.87 8.10
C ALA A 317 -0.60 7.40 6.71
N ILE A 318 -1.43 6.62 5.99
CA ILE A 318 -1.15 6.15 4.63
C ILE A 318 -0.86 7.33 3.68
N VAL A 319 -1.72 8.35 3.69
CA VAL A 319 -1.57 9.50 2.78
C VAL A 319 -0.38 10.39 3.17
N MET A 320 -0.10 10.56 4.46
CA MET A 320 1.10 11.26 4.91
C MET A 320 2.39 10.53 4.54
N GLU A 321 2.40 9.19 4.55
CA GLU A 321 3.57 8.38 4.20
C GLU A 321 3.86 8.42 2.69
N LEU A 322 2.82 8.18 1.86
CA LEU A 322 2.89 8.39 0.41
C LEU A 322 3.35 9.82 0.08
N GLY A 323 2.82 10.82 0.79
CA GLY A 323 3.13 12.22 0.63
C GLY A 323 4.58 12.62 0.91
N LYS A 324 5.42 11.74 1.49
CA LYS A 324 6.88 11.95 1.60
C LYS A 324 7.62 11.70 0.29
N ASN A 325 7.04 10.92 -0.63
CA ASN A 325 7.67 10.54 -1.88
C ASN A 325 7.53 11.64 -2.95
N THR A 326 8.18 12.78 -2.73
CA THR A 326 8.10 13.97 -3.58
C THR A 326 8.80 13.84 -4.94
N GLU A 327 9.49 12.72 -5.21
CA GLU A 327 10.21 12.46 -6.46
C GLU A 327 9.38 11.66 -7.49
N ASN A 328 8.16 11.21 -7.13
CA ASN A 328 7.30 10.39 -7.97
C ASN A 328 5.98 11.14 -8.28
N ASP A 329 5.87 11.64 -9.51
CA ASP A 329 4.72 12.45 -9.97
C ASP A 329 3.38 11.72 -9.85
N ASP A 330 3.34 10.40 -10.09
CA ASP A 330 2.10 9.61 -10.00
C ASP A 330 1.62 9.50 -8.54
N VAL A 331 2.55 9.36 -7.57
CA VAL A 331 2.22 9.44 -6.13
C VAL A 331 1.68 10.82 -5.77
N GLN A 332 2.26 11.90 -6.31
CA GLN A 332 1.73 13.25 -6.09
C GLN A 332 0.35 13.46 -6.76
N SER A 333 0.06 12.82 -7.89
CA SER A 333 -1.31 12.76 -8.47
C SER A 333 -2.31 12.12 -7.52
N VAL A 334 -1.96 10.97 -6.93
CA VAL A 334 -2.82 10.27 -5.96
C VAL A 334 -3.03 11.10 -4.69
N CYS A 335 -1.98 11.76 -4.18
CA CYS A 335 -2.08 12.67 -3.03
C CYS A 335 -2.95 13.91 -3.35
N SER A 336 -2.77 14.55 -4.51
CA SER A 336 -3.59 15.68 -4.97
C SER A 336 -5.05 15.29 -5.16
N SER A 337 -5.31 14.13 -5.77
CA SER A 337 -6.65 13.59 -5.97
C SER A 337 -7.34 13.22 -4.65
N PHE A 338 -6.60 12.69 -3.66
CA PHE A 338 -7.12 12.48 -2.32
C PHE A 338 -7.48 13.80 -1.63
N CYS A 339 -6.58 14.78 -1.67
CA CYS A 339 -6.82 16.12 -1.12
C CYS A 339 -8.08 16.75 -1.73
N ARG A 340 -8.25 16.62 -3.06
CA ARG A 340 -9.45 17.08 -3.79
C ARG A 340 -10.73 16.41 -3.29
N ALA A 341 -10.71 15.09 -3.10
CA ALA A 341 -11.88 14.33 -2.64
C ALA A 341 -12.28 14.68 -1.19
N VAL A 342 -11.32 14.93 -0.30
CA VAL A 342 -11.59 15.39 1.07
C VAL A 342 -12.12 16.84 1.07
N VAL A 343 -11.50 17.76 0.31
CA VAL A 343 -11.97 19.15 0.17
C VAL A 343 -13.38 19.22 -0.44
N GLN A 344 -13.70 18.38 -1.44
CA GLN A 344 -15.06 18.27 -1.97
C GLN A 344 -16.11 17.85 -0.92
N THR A 345 -15.70 17.22 0.19
CA THR A 345 -16.63 16.90 1.29
C THR A 345 -16.99 18.14 2.12
N LEU A 346 -16.15 19.18 2.13
CA LEU A 346 -16.42 20.45 2.80
C LEU A 346 -17.49 21.26 2.07
N GLY A 347 -17.31 21.46 0.76
CA GLY A 347 -18.26 22.19 -0.10
C GLY A 347 -19.55 21.44 -0.42
N ASN A 348 -19.65 20.16 -0.06
CA ASN A 348 -20.88 19.38 -0.25
C ASN A 348 -21.98 19.82 0.73
N GLY A 349 -23.02 20.47 0.21
CA GLY A 349 -24.20 20.87 1.00
C GLY A 349 -24.90 19.70 1.71
N ASP A 350 -24.93 18.51 1.09
CA ASP A 350 -25.60 17.33 1.62
C ASP A 350 -24.75 16.55 2.65
N ALA A 351 -23.47 16.92 2.85
CA ALA A 351 -22.61 16.30 3.85
C ALA A 351 -22.91 16.87 5.25
N SER A 352 -23.15 15.97 6.22
CA SER A 352 -23.43 16.34 7.61
C SER A 352 -22.25 17.03 8.29
N ASP A 353 -22.55 17.87 9.28
CA ASP A 353 -21.56 18.61 10.06
C ASP A 353 -20.51 17.69 10.72
N ILE A 354 -20.92 16.49 11.13
CA ILE A 354 -20.03 15.46 11.69
C ILE A 354 -18.99 15.02 10.64
N HIS A 355 -19.41 14.78 9.39
CA HIS A 355 -18.48 14.41 8.31
C HIS A 355 -17.58 15.58 7.91
N LYS A 356 -18.08 16.82 7.98
CA LYS A 356 -17.28 18.04 7.73
C LYS A 356 -16.21 18.24 8.81
N VAL A 357 -16.54 18.07 10.09
CA VAL A 357 -15.55 18.09 11.19
C VAL A 357 -14.52 16.96 11.05
N GLN A 358 -14.92 15.76 10.63
CA GLN A 358 -13.99 14.66 10.37
C GLN A 358 -13.05 14.94 9.19
N ALA A 359 -13.58 15.51 8.10
CA ALA A 359 -12.78 15.97 6.96
C ALA A 359 -11.77 17.06 7.37
N ILE A 360 -12.22 18.09 8.10
CA ILE A 360 -11.32 19.14 8.63
C ILE A 360 -10.24 18.53 9.54
N SER A 361 -10.59 17.56 10.39
CA SER A 361 -9.60 16.91 11.27
C SER A 361 -8.57 16.06 10.52
N CYS A 362 -8.93 15.41 9.41
CA CYS A 362 -7.96 14.79 8.51
C CYS A 362 -7.03 15.85 7.89
N ILE A 363 -7.59 16.97 7.43
CA ILE A 363 -6.84 18.10 6.87
C ILE A 363 -5.90 18.74 7.91
N GLU A 364 -6.32 18.91 9.18
CA GLU A 364 -5.48 19.42 10.31
C GLU A 364 -4.18 18.61 10.50
N HIS A 365 -4.15 17.34 10.09
CA HIS A 365 -2.92 16.52 10.08
C HIS A 365 -2.12 16.71 8.79
N LEU A 366 -2.78 16.64 7.63
CA LEU A 366 -2.13 16.74 6.32
C LEU A 366 -1.41 18.08 6.11
N VAL A 367 -2.00 19.20 6.55
CA VAL A 367 -1.39 20.55 6.40
C VAL A 367 -0.08 20.73 7.15
N GLN A 368 0.32 19.80 8.02
CA GLN A 368 1.61 19.87 8.72
C GLN A 368 2.78 19.68 7.73
N THR A 369 2.60 18.82 6.72
CA THR A 369 3.59 18.54 5.67
C THR A 369 3.44 19.54 4.51
N GLN A 370 4.55 20.21 4.13
CA GLN A 370 4.53 21.26 3.11
C GLN A 370 3.96 20.81 1.75
N GLY A 371 4.33 19.62 1.26
CA GLY A 371 3.80 19.09 -0.01
C GLY A 371 2.28 18.85 0.02
N MET A 372 1.78 18.26 1.10
CA MET A 372 0.33 18.04 1.27
C MET A 372 -0.43 19.37 1.45
N ARG A 373 0.16 20.33 2.18
CA ARG A 373 -0.35 21.70 2.31
C ARG A 373 -0.44 22.40 0.95
N HIS A 374 0.54 22.24 0.08
CA HIS A 374 0.52 22.79 -1.28
C HIS A 374 -0.63 22.21 -2.11
N HIS A 375 -0.75 20.87 -2.19
CA HIS A 375 -1.87 20.23 -2.89
C HIS A 375 -3.24 20.67 -2.36
N LEU A 376 -3.39 20.80 -1.04
CA LEU A 376 -4.62 21.27 -0.41
C LEU A 376 -4.99 22.70 -0.82
N LEU A 377 -4.01 23.60 -0.95
CA LEU A 377 -4.25 24.96 -1.48
C LEU A 377 -4.65 24.92 -2.96
N GLU A 378 -3.95 24.14 -3.79
CA GLU A 378 -4.24 24.02 -5.23
C GLU A 378 -5.65 23.48 -5.53
N VAL A 379 -6.13 22.52 -4.74
CA VAL A 379 -7.50 21.98 -4.89
C VAL A 379 -8.59 22.86 -4.26
N GLY A 380 -8.22 24.03 -3.71
CA GLY A 380 -9.18 25.04 -3.25
C GLY A 380 -9.60 24.95 -1.78
N LEU A 381 -8.75 24.42 -0.88
CA LEU A 381 -9.07 24.34 0.56
C LEU A 381 -9.46 25.69 1.17
N SER A 382 -8.73 26.78 0.87
CA SER A 382 -8.94 28.06 1.55
C SER A 382 -10.31 28.70 1.26
N PRO A 383 -10.82 28.75 0.01
CA PRO A 383 -12.22 29.10 -0.26
C PRO A 383 -13.25 28.28 0.53
N GLU A 384 -13.11 26.95 0.57
CA GLU A 384 -14.07 26.07 1.25
C GLU A 384 -14.07 26.27 2.77
N LEU A 385 -12.88 26.40 3.39
CA LEU A 385 -12.79 26.74 4.81
C LEU A 385 -13.36 28.13 5.11
N TYR A 386 -13.17 29.11 4.23
CA TYR A 386 -13.70 30.46 4.42
C TYR A 386 -15.24 30.47 4.33
N LEU A 387 -15.81 29.71 3.40
CA LEU A 387 -17.26 29.48 3.31
C LEU A 387 -17.80 28.78 4.56
N LEU A 388 -17.13 27.73 5.06
CA LEU A 388 -17.52 27.06 6.31
C LEU A 388 -17.36 27.97 7.56
N ALA A 389 -16.35 28.83 7.60
CA ALA A 389 -16.16 29.79 8.68
C ALA A 389 -17.26 30.88 8.71
N GLN A 390 -17.81 31.27 7.55
CA GLN A 390 -18.86 32.29 7.46
C GLN A 390 -20.29 31.74 7.52
N LEU A 391 -20.53 30.58 6.89
CA LEU A 391 -21.88 30.05 6.62
C LEU A 391 -22.13 28.65 7.21
N GLY A 392 -21.10 28.01 7.79
CA GLY A 392 -21.21 26.70 8.41
C GLY A 392 -21.88 26.73 9.78
N ALA A 393 -22.41 25.58 10.21
CA ALA A 393 -22.87 25.37 11.57
C ALA A 393 -21.70 25.48 12.58
N GLU A 394 -22.02 25.75 13.85
CA GLU A 394 -21.05 26.06 14.91
C GLU A 394 -19.87 25.07 15.01
N GLY A 395 -20.14 23.76 14.90
CA GLY A 395 -19.11 22.71 14.92
C GLY A 395 -18.08 22.83 13.78
N PRO A 396 -18.48 22.63 12.50
CA PRO A 396 -17.59 22.82 11.35
C PRO A 396 -16.93 24.19 11.32
N ARG A 397 -17.67 25.25 11.70
CA ARG A 397 -17.17 26.63 11.73
C ARG A 397 -15.98 26.80 12.66
N ILE A 398 -16.07 26.35 13.92
CA ILE A 398 -14.98 26.50 14.90
C ILE A 398 -13.71 25.76 14.45
N HIS A 399 -13.86 24.59 13.81
CA HIS A 399 -12.74 23.86 13.24
C HIS A 399 -12.15 24.56 11.99
N ALA A 400 -12.99 25.10 11.11
CA ALA A 400 -12.56 25.85 9.93
C ALA A 400 -11.82 27.16 10.29
N GLU A 401 -12.34 27.93 11.26
CA GLU A 401 -11.69 29.14 11.77
C GLU A 401 -10.30 28.84 12.37
N ARG A 402 -10.17 27.76 13.15
CA ARG A 402 -8.89 27.31 13.72
C ARG A 402 -7.89 26.90 12.64
N LEU A 403 -8.32 26.10 11.66
CA LEU A 403 -7.46 25.62 10.58
C LEU A 403 -7.02 26.77 9.67
N LEU A 404 -7.89 27.75 9.38
CA LEU A 404 -7.54 28.95 8.64
C LEU A 404 -6.45 29.78 9.34
N ALA A 405 -6.57 29.99 10.66
CA ALA A 405 -5.53 30.69 11.42
C ALA A 405 -4.18 29.95 11.34
N SER A 406 -4.18 28.64 11.60
CA SER A 406 -3.00 27.77 11.51
C SER A 406 -2.32 27.78 10.14
N LEU A 407 -3.11 27.89 9.06
CA LEU A 407 -2.61 28.03 7.68
C LEU A 407 -2.03 29.41 7.40
N LEU A 408 -2.67 30.49 7.83
CA LEU A 408 -2.20 31.87 7.60
C LEU A 408 -0.87 32.17 8.32
N ASP A 409 -0.59 31.48 9.42
CA ASP A 409 0.71 31.55 10.12
C ASP A 409 1.87 30.87 9.36
N GLN A 410 1.61 30.08 8.30
CA GLN A 410 2.65 29.39 7.54
C GLN A 410 3.28 30.29 6.44
N PRO A 411 4.62 30.35 6.34
CA PRO A 411 5.31 31.27 5.43
C PRO A 411 5.17 30.92 3.94
N ASP A 412 5.00 29.63 3.61
CA ASP A 412 4.75 29.16 2.24
C ASP A 412 3.31 29.43 1.78
N VAL A 413 2.33 29.38 2.69
CA VAL A 413 0.94 29.81 2.41
C VAL A 413 0.92 31.31 2.08
N GLN A 414 1.66 32.12 2.84
CA GLN A 414 1.86 33.55 2.54
C GLN A 414 2.65 33.80 1.25
N ALA A 415 3.42 32.84 0.75
CA ALA A 415 4.06 32.93 -0.57
C ALA A 415 3.08 32.56 -1.69
N PHE A 416 2.27 31.51 -1.50
CA PHE A 416 1.25 31.05 -2.46
C PHE A 416 0.19 32.12 -2.78
N PHE A 417 -0.15 32.99 -1.83
CA PHE A 417 -1.07 34.11 -2.04
C PHE A 417 -0.45 35.40 -2.58
N LYS A 418 0.85 35.44 -2.89
CA LYS A 418 1.46 36.58 -3.59
C LYS A 418 1.20 36.48 -5.09
N PRO A 419 0.87 37.58 -5.78
CA PRO A 419 0.86 37.58 -7.24
C PRO A 419 2.28 37.29 -7.78
N PRO A 420 2.41 36.61 -8.92
CA PRO A 420 3.70 36.47 -9.59
C PRO A 420 4.22 37.85 -10.05
N GLU A 421 5.54 38.03 -9.98
CA GLU A 421 6.27 39.25 -10.40
C GLU A 421 6.47 39.32 -11.93
#